data_AF-A0A8J4JCV8-F1
#
_entry.id   AF-A0A8J4JCV8-F1
#
_cell.length_a   1.000
_cell.length_b   1.000
_cell.length_c   1.000
_cell.angle_alpha   90.00
_cell.angle_beta   90.00
_cell.angle_gamma   90.00
#
_symmetry.space_group_name_H-M   'P 1'
#
loop_
_entity.id
_entity.type
_entity.pdbx_description
1 polymer ?
#
loop_
_entity_poly.entity_id
_entity_poly.type
_entity_poly.pdbx_seq_one_letter_code
_entity_poly.pdbx_strand_id
1 'polypeptide(L)'
;AQEALNPEDEVDEFLSRAIDARSIDQLRKDHVKKFLLTFQTPELEKKYSKKVDDRFGGYVACTLLVFCFICCLQIVVFPHSPLMLGVYVGIFILLTAILFVCAVYSCVTVSTEPMGGGAWGGLATCDGVPLPPQLFPTALQRLSRKIVQSRAHSTIIGVFTILLVFVAAFVNMFACSRVALRDCAARELNVTPEAVGPCQLRALNFSLGTPTGPCHRDGLACDFPEYFNYSVVLSLLACSVFLHISSIGKLLLMVAIEATYLVLVEGPQATLFDNADLLVVANAL
;
A
#
# COMPACT_ATOMS: atom_id res chain seq x y z
N ALA A 1 33.66 42.17 -26.38
CA ALA A 1 34.10 41.38 -25.21
C ALA A 1 33.54 39.98 -25.40
N GLN A 2 34.32 39.10 -26.00
CA GLN A 2 33.97 37.71 -26.26
C GLN A 2 35.11 36.92 -25.63
N GLU A 3 34.91 36.55 -24.37
CA GLU A 3 35.90 35.81 -23.59
C GLU A 3 35.95 34.40 -24.20
N ALA A 4 37.04 34.11 -24.90
CA ALA A 4 37.28 32.83 -25.53
C ALA A 4 37.47 31.80 -24.41
N LEU A 5 36.44 31.00 -24.17
CA LEU A 5 36.52 29.83 -23.29
C LEU A 5 37.59 28.90 -23.89
N ASN A 6 38.69 28.71 -23.18
CA ASN A 6 39.82 27.91 -23.65
C ASN A 6 39.34 26.45 -23.79
N PRO A 7 39.47 25.82 -24.98
CA PRO A 7 38.96 24.46 -25.22
C PRO A 7 39.55 23.40 -24.27
N GLU A 8 40.69 23.69 -23.64
CA GLU A 8 41.31 22.81 -22.65
C GLU A 8 40.53 22.76 -21.33
N ASP A 9 39.93 23.89 -20.90
CA ASP A 9 39.19 23.97 -19.63
C ASP A 9 37.84 23.24 -19.69
N GLU A 10 37.18 23.25 -20.86
CA GLU A 10 35.95 22.49 -21.09
C GLU A 10 36.22 20.98 -21.06
N VAL A 11 37.34 20.56 -21.65
CA VAL A 11 37.76 19.14 -21.66
C VAL A 11 38.13 18.67 -20.25
N ASP A 12 38.80 19.49 -19.45
CA ASP A 12 39.13 19.16 -18.06
C ASP A 12 37.89 19.06 -17.16
N GLU A 13 36.87 19.91 -17.38
CA GLU A 13 35.58 19.79 -16.70
C GLU A 13 34.83 18.50 -17.10
N PHE A 14 34.86 18.13 -18.39
CA PHE A 14 34.29 16.86 -18.85
C PHE A 14 35.04 15.65 -18.31
N LEU A 15 36.38 15.68 -18.28
CA LEU A 15 37.22 14.62 -17.73
C LEU A 15 37.02 14.48 -16.22
N SER A 16 36.97 15.58 -15.47
CA SER A 16 36.70 15.56 -14.02
C SER A 16 35.31 14.98 -13.71
N ARG A 17 34.27 15.38 -14.45
CA ARG A 17 32.92 14.80 -14.31
C ARG A 17 32.86 13.32 -14.68
N ALA A 18 33.57 12.89 -15.73
CA ALA A 18 33.61 11.50 -16.16
C ALA A 18 34.41 10.61 -15.18
N ILE A 19 35.47 11.15 -14.58
CA ILE A 19 36.28 10.49 -13.55
C ILE A 19 35.46 10.33 -12.27
N ASP A 20 34.73 11.37 -11.84
CA ASP A 20 33.83 11.29 -10.68
C ASP A 20 32.67 10.31 -10.90
N ALA A 21 32.11 10.26 -12.12
CA ALA A 21 31.08 9.27 -12.46
C ALA A 21 31.61 7.83 -12.36
N ARG A 22 32.84 7.56 -12.83
CA ARG A 22 33.47 6.23 -12.70
C ARG A 22 33.94 5.93 -11.29
N SER A 23 34.46 6.92 -10.54
CA SER A 23 34.97 6.72 -9.18
C SER A 23 33.84 6.41 -8.19
N ILE A 24 32.67 7.02 -8.36
CA ILE A 24 31.44 6.75 -7.61
C ILE A 24 30.92 5.33 -7.86
N ASP A 25 30.97 4.84 -9.10
CA ASP A 25 30.54 3.47 -9.44
C ASP A 25 31.53 2.39 -8.94
N GLN A 26 32.83 2.72 -8.89
CA GLN A 26 33.84 1.86 -8.29
C GLN A 26 33.66 1.79 -6.75
N LEU A 27 33.36 2.92 -6.09
CA LEU A 27 33.02 2.99 -4.66
C LEU A 27 31.72 2.22 -4.32
N ARG A 28 30.72 2.20 -5.22
CA ARG A 28 29.51 1.37 -5.09
C ARG A 28 29.78 -0.13 -5.24
N LYS A 29 30.82 -0.53 -5.97
CA LYS A 29 31.23 -1.94 -6.12
C LYS A 29 31.99 -2.47 -4.90
N ASP A 30 32.80 -1.63 -4.25
CA ASP A 30 33.69 -2.06 -3.17
C ASP A 30 33.13 -1.84 -1.75
N HIS A 31 32.07 -1.04 -1.56
CA HIS A 31 31.54 -0.70 -0.22
C HIS A 31 30.03 -0.94 0.00
N VAL A 32 29.29 -1.41 -1.01
CA VAL A 32 27.83 -1.59 -0.94
C VAL A 32 27.47 -2.93 -1.57
N LYS A 33 26.72 -3.78 -0.86
CA LYS A 33 26.16 -4.98 -1.48
C LYS A 33 25.22 -4.55 -2.61
N LYS A 34 25.64 -4.75 -3.86
CA LYS A 34 24.97 -4.32 -5.10
C LYS A 34 23.47 -4.64 -5.17
N PHE A 35 23.04 -5.70 -4.47
CA PHE A 35 21.66 -6.18 -4.46
C PHE A 35 20.88 -5.85 -3.17
N LEU A 36 21.54 -5.34 -2.13
CA LEU A 36 20.92 -5.19 -0.80
C LEU A 36 20.91 -3.75 -0.29
N LEU A 37 21.66 -2.83 -0.93
CA LEU A 37 21.85 -1.44 -0.46
C LEU A 37 22.29 -1.36 1.01
N THR A 38 22.89 -2.44 1.53
CA THR A 38 23.46 -2.51 2.87
C THR A 38 24.93 -2.09 2.78
N PHE A 39 25.35 -1.17 3.64
CA PHE A 39 26.76 -0.79 3.79
C PHE A 39 27.56 -2.01 4.26
N GLN A 40 28.70 -2.26 3.62
CA GLN A 40 29.57 -3.40 3.97
C GLN A 40 30.24 -3.23 5.35
N THR A 41 30.27 -2.00 5.87
CA THR A 41 30.78 -1.62 7.19
C THR A 41 29.66 -1.50 8.23
N PRO A 42 29.63 -2.34 9.29
CA PRO A 42 28.54 -2.40 10.27
C PRO A 42 28.42 -1.12 11.13
N GLU A 43 29.49 -0.34 11.27
CA GLU A 43 29.49 0.94 12.02
C GLU A 43 28.80 2.08 11.25
N LEU A 44 28.93 2.13 9.92
CA LEU A 44 28.22 3.10 9.08
C LEU A 44 26.75 2.74 8.92
N GLU A 45 26.40 1.44 8.85
CA GLU A 45 25.01 0.98 8.90
C GLU A 45 24.34 1.29 10.24
N LYS A 46 25.07 1.19 11.37
CA LYS A 46 24.59 1.69 12.67
C LYS A 46 24.38 3.20 12.70
N LYS A 47 25.22 3.99 12.01
CA LYS A 47 25.11 5.46 11.95
C LYS A 47 23.99 5.93 10.99
N TYR A 48 23.79 5.22 9.88
CA TYR A 48 22.71 5.47 8.92
C TYR A 48 21.35 4.89 9.36
N SER A 49 21.31 3.76 10.07
CA SER A 49 20.07 3.19 10.66
C SER A 49 19.48 4.04 11.78
N LYS A 50 20.31 4.93 12.37
CA LYS A 50 19.92 5.91 13.39
C LYS A 50 19.46 7.24 12.79
N LYS A 51 19.62 7.45 11.48
CA LYS A 51 19.09 8.61 10.77
C LYS A 51 17.64 8.33 10.39
N VAL A 52 16.76 9.00 11.11
CA VAL A 52 15.31 8.95 10.93
C VAL A 52 14.93 9.66 9.64
N ASP A 53 13.96 9.07 8.93
CA ASP A 53 13.34 9.69 7.76
C ASP A 53 12.22 10.63 8.20
N ASP A 54 12.47 11.93 8.03
CA ASP A 54 11.55 13.02 8.39
C ASP A 54 10.21 12.96 7.62
N ARG A 55 10.20 12.23 6.50
CA ARG A 55 9.01 12.04 5.63
C ARG A 55 8.19 10.79 5.96
N PHE A 56 8.53 10.04 7.01
CA PHE A 56 7.81 8.79 7.35
C PHE A 56 6.31 9.02 7.57
N GLY A 57 5.94 10.12 8.25
CA GLY A 57 4.53 10.49 8.46
C GLY A 57 3.76 10.72 7.16
N GLY A 58 4.41 11.25 6.12
CA GLY A 58 3.79 11.46 4.80
C GLY A 58 3.40 10.15 4.11
N TYR A 59 4.21 9.09 4.22
CA TYR A 59 3.88 7.78 3.64
C TYR A 59 2.68 7.13 4.35
N VAL A 60 2.65 7.21 5.68
CA VAL A 60 1.53 6.71 6.48
C VAL A 60 0.25 7.49 6.16
N ALA A 61 0.33 8.82 5.98
CA ALA A 61 -0.81 9.63 5.55
C ALA A 61 -1.32 9.23 4.17
N CYS A 62 -0.43 9.05 3.19
CA CYS A 62 -0.80 8.55 1.87
C CYS A 62 -1.47 7.18 1.94
N THR A 63 -0.93 6.27 2.76
CA THR A 63 -1.49 4.93 2.98
C THR A 63 -2.88 4.98 3.59
N LEU A 64 -3.10 5.87 4.57
CA LEU A 64 -4.42 6.11 5.17
C LEU A 64 -5.41 6.62 4.12
N LEU A 65 -5.01 7.55 3.26
CA LEU A 65 -5.87 8.05 2.17
C LEU A 65 -6.23 6.94 1.19
N VAL A 66 -5.27 6.14 0.72
CA VAL A 66 -5.52 5.00 -0.17
C VAL A 66 -6.44 3.98 0.50
N PHE A 67 -6.23 3.69 1.78
CA PHE A 67 -7.11 2.82 2.55
C PHE A 67 -8.55 3.36 2.62
N CYS A 68 -8.73 4.67 2.83
CA CYS A 68 -10.05 5.29 2.81
C CYS A 68 -10.74 5.12 1.44
N PHE A 69 -10.01 5.30 0.33
CA PHE A 69 -10.55 5.05 -1.00
C PHE A 69 -10.97 3.59 -1.19
N ILE A 70 -10.14 2.64 -0.76
CA ILE A 70 -10.48 1.21 -0.80
C ILE A 70 -11.75 0.93 0.02
N CYS A 71 -11.84 1.47 1.24
CA CYS A 71 -13.03 1.33 2.08
C CYS A 71 -14.27 1.94 1.42
N CYS A 72 -14.18 3.15 0.87
CA CYS A 72 -15.31 3.78 0.18
C CYS A 72 -15.79 2.94 -1.00
N LEU A 73 -14.88 2.45 -1.85
CA LEU A 73 -15.22 1.58 -2.97
C LEU A 73 -15.90 0.29 -2.48
N GLN A 74 -15.34 -0.35 -1.47
CA GLN A 74 -15.87 -1.61 -0.96
C GLN A 74 -17.21 -1.45 -0.22
N ILE A 75 -17.41 -0.33 0.48
CA ILE A 75 -18.69 0.00 1.12
C ILE A 75 -19.75 0.26 0.04
N VAL A 76 -19.43 1.04 -1.00
CA VAL A 76 -20.41 1.37 -2.05
C VAL A 76 -20.81 0.12 -2.86
N VAL A 77 -19.89 -0.81 -3.09
CA VAL A 77 -20.10 -1.96 -3.98
C VAL A 77 -20.65 -3.19 -3.25
N PHE A 78 -20.23 -3.48 -2.02
CA PHE A 78 -20.55 -4.75 -1.35
C PHE A 78 -21.52 -4.59 -0.18
N PRO A 79 -22.44 -5.56 0.02
CA PRO A 79 -23.36 -5.52 1.15
C PRO A 79 -22.61 -5.57 2.49
N HIS A 80 -22.97 -4.67 3.40
CA HIS A 80 -22.27 -4.53 4.67
C HIS A 80 -22.59 -5.66 5.63
N SER A 81 -21.55 -6.33 6.13
CA SER A 81 -21.66 -7.07 7.38
C SER A 81 -20.97 -6.28 8.51
N PRO A 82 -21.53 -6.29 9.73
CA PRO A 82 -21.00 -5.50 10.85
C PRO A 82 -19.59 -5.93 11.27
N LEU A 83 -19.23 -7.20 11.02
CA LEU A 83 -17.89 -7.72 11.29
C LEU A 83 -16.85 -7.08 10.37
N MET A 84 -17.16 -6.95 9.08
CA MET A 84 -16.25 -6.34 8.09
C MET A 84 -16.10 -4.84 8.33
N LEU A 85 -17.21 -4.16 8.68
CA LEU A 85 -17.17 -2.78 9.13
C LEU A 85 -16.24 -2.61 10.35
N GLY A 86 -16.34 -3.52 11.33
CA GLY A 86 -15.46 -3.55 12.50
C GLY A 86 -13.98 -3.70 12.14
N VAL A 87 -13.65 -4.56 11.18
CA VAL A 87 -12.27 -4.72 10.68
C VAL A 87 -11.76 -3.43 10.03
N TYR A 88 -12.56 -2.80 9.16
CA TYR A 88 -12.15 -1.53 8.51
C TYR A 88 -11.95 -0.40 9.52
N VAL A 89 -12.87 -0.25 10.47
CA VAL A 89 -12.75 0.74 11.55
C VAL A 89 -11.52 0.46 12.41
N GLY A 90 -11.23 -0.81 12.71
CA GLY A 90 -10.03 -1.21 13.44
C GLY A 90 -8.74 -0.83 12.72
N ILE A 91 -8.65 -1.11 11.41
CA ILE A 91 -7.49 -0.74 10.59
C ILE A 91 -7.37 0.80 10.49
N PHE A 92 -8.48 1.51 10.31
CA PHE A 92 -8.50 2.98 10.28
C PHE A 92 -7.96 3.59 11.58
N ILE A 93 -8.45 3.11 12.74
CA ILE A 93 -7.99 3.56 14.06
C ILE A 93 -6.49 3.28 14.21
N LEU A 94 -6.03 2.09 13.81
CA LEU A 94 -4.62 1.72 13.89
C LEU A 94 -3.73 2.62 13.01
N LEU A 95 -4.10 2.85 11.75
CA LEU A 95 -3.37 3.74 10.84
C LEU A 95 -3.35 5.18 11.35
N THR A 96 -4.49 5.67 11.85
CA THR A 96 -4.59 7.00 12.45
C THR A 96 -3.74 7.13 13.71
N ALA A 97 -3.69 6.10 14.55
CA ALA A 97 -2.83 6.07 15.73
C ALA A 97 -1.34 6.09 15.35
N ILE A 98 -0.93 5.34 14.31
CA ILE A 98 0.44 5.38 13.79
C ILE A 98 0.75 6.78 13.26
N LEU A 99 -0.13 7.37 12.46
CA LEU A 99 0.02 8.72 11.92
C LEU A 99 0.13 9.76 13.04
N PHE A 100 -0.70 9.65 14.08
CA PHE A 100 -0.64 10.52 15.25
C PHE A 100 0.71 10.42 15.96
N VAL A 101 1.23 9.21 16.19
CA VAL A 101 2.56 9.00 16.76
C VAL A 101 3.66 9.61 15.87
N CYS A 102 3.53 9.52 14.55
CA CYS A 102 4.46 10.13 13.60
C CYS A 102 4.41 11.67 13.63
N ALA A 103 3.21 12.25 13.72
CA ALA A 103 3.01 13.69 13.83
C ALA A 103 3.60 14.23 15.14
N VAL A 104 3.35 13.56 16.26
CA VAL A 104 3.94 13.92 17.56
C VAL A 104 5.47 13.82 17.51
N TYR A 105 6.02 12.76 16.91
CA TYR A 105 7.46 12.64 16.73
C TYR A 105 8.04 13.82 15.93
N SER A 106 7.42 14.16 14.80
CA SER A 106 7.87 15.25 13.92
C SER A 106 7.81 16.60 14.62
N CYS A 107 6.74 16.88 15.37
CA CYS A 107 6.66 18.10 16.18
C CYS A 107 7.72 18.15 17.30
N VAL A 108 8.06 17.01 17.91
CA VAL A 108 9.11 16.92 18.95
C VAL A 108 10.52 17.09 18.36
N THR A 109 10.81 16.53 17.18
CA THR A 109 12.12 16.69 16.53
C THR A 109 12.38 18.11 16.07
N VAL A 110 11.39 18.77 15.46
CA VAL A 110 11.44 20.20 15.09
C VAL A 110 11.71 21.08 16.30
N SER A 111 11.22 20.70 17.48
CA SER A 111 11.48 21.43 18.74
C SER A 111 12.91 21.29 19.29
N THR A 112 13.74 20.40 18.73
CA THR A 112 15.09 20.07 19.26
C THR A 112 16.26 20.49 18.37
N GLU A 113 16.02 21.08 17.20
CA GLU A 113 17.12 21.68 16.44
C GLU A 113 17.63 22.95 17.15
N PRO A 114 18.92 23.01 17.54
CA PRO A 114 19.49 24.24 18.03
C PRO A 114 19.62 25.17 16.84
N MET A 115 18.78 26.21 16.77
CA MET A 115 19.04 27.35 15.91
C MET A 115 20.44 27.87 16.22
N GLY A 116 21.36 27.67 15.28
CA GLY A 116 22.61 28.39 15.24
C GLY A 116 22.30 29.89 15.14
N GLY A 117 22.65 30.62 16.20
CA GLY A 117 22.95 32.05 16.22
C GLY A 117 22.00 32.98 15.46
N GLY A 118 20.95 33.46 16.11
CA GLY A 118 20.16 34.59 15.63
C GLY A 118 19.04 34.96 16.59
N ALA A 119 19.19 36.06 17.31
CA ALA A 119 18.29 36.53 18.35
C ALA A 119 16.95 37.01 17.78
N TRP A 120 15.98 36.12 17.62
CA TRP A 120 14.54 36.43 17.67
C TRP A 120 13.84 35.27 18.38
N GLY A 121 13.27 35.54 19.56
CA GLY A 121 12.36 34.60 20.22
C GLY A 121 11.08 34.49 19.40
N GLY A 122 10.96 33.41 18.64
CA GLY A 122 9.75 33.03 17.91
C GLY A 122 9.37 31.60 18.30
N LEU A 123 8.12 31.42 18.72
CA LEU A 123 7.54 30.15 19.17
C LEU A 123 7.74 29.00 18.17
N ALA A 124 7.93 27.79 18.71
CA ALA A 124 7.85 26.55 17.94
C ALA A 124 6.48 26.46 17.23
N THR A 125 6.49 26.41 15.90
CA THR A 125 5.29 26.27 15.07
C THR A 125 5.19 24.85 14.51
N CYS A 126 4.14 24.10 14.87
CA CYS A 126 3.56 23.10 13.97
C CYS A 126 2.37 23.80 13.26
N ASP A 127 2.39 23.87 11.94
CA ASP A 127 1.35 24.51 11.10
C ASP A 127 0.91 25.92 11.54
N GLY A 128 1.85 26.75 12.01
CA GLY A 128 1.58 28.16 12.37
C GLY A 128 0.74 28.36 13.65
N VAL A 129 0.48 27.32 14.43
CA VAL A 129 -0.26 27.43 15.71
C VAL A 129 0.70 27.46 16.91
N PRO A 130 0.64 28.50 17.77
CA PRO A 130 1.32 28.55 19.06
C PRO A 130 0.87 27.42 20.00
N LEU A 131 1.70 26.40 20.27
CA LEU A 131 1.39 25.37 21.27
C LEU A 131 2.34 25.45 22.49
N PRO A 132 1.82 25.29 23.73
CA PRO A 132 2.64 25.35 24.94
C PRO A 132 3.59 24.13 25.08
N PRO A 133 4.74 24.29 25.77
CA PRO A 133 5.89 23.36 25.73
C PRO A 133 5.69 21.99 26.40
N GLN A 134 4.47 21.64 26.83
CA GLN A 134 4.22 20.48 27.71
C GLN A 134 3.00 19.64 27.29
N LEU A 135 2.58 19.66 26.01
CA LEU A 135 1.34 19.00 25.60
C LEU A 135 1.41 17.46 25.64
N PHE A 136 2.60 16.85 25.58
CA PHE A 136 2.73 15.39 25.44
C PHE A 136 3.43 14.73 26.64
N PRO A 137 2.84 13.68 27.25
CA PRO A 137 3.45 12.99 28.37
C PRO A 137 4.78 12.33 27.96
N THR A 138 5.77 12.38 28.86
CA THR A 138 7.14 11.87 28.64
C THR A 138 7.18 10.38 28.25
N ALA A 139 6.17 9.59 28.61
CA ALA A 139 6.01 8.22 28.15
C ALA A 139 5.77 8.12 26.63
N LEU A 140 4.92 9.00 26.08
CA LEU A 140 4.60 9.05 24.64
C LEU A 140 5.78 9.56 23.83
N GLN A 141 6.58 10.47 24.39
CA GLN A 141 7.84 10.94 23.81
C GLN A 141 8.90 9.83 23.76
N ARG A 142 8.97 8.95 24.78
CA ARG A 142 9.91 7.80 24.75
C ARG A 142 9.47 6.74 23.75
N LEU A 143 8.17 6.47 23.64
CA LEU A 143 7.63 5.49 22.69
C LEU A 143 7.79 5.94 21.24
N SER A 144 7.38 7.17 20.91
CA SER A 144 7.58 7.75 19.58
C SER A 144 9.06 7.76 19.18
N ARG A 145 9.95 8.14 20.10
CA ARG A 145 11.39 8.12 19.86
C ARG A 145 11.90 6.69 19.63
N LYS A 146 11.48 5.68 20.40
CA LYS A 146 11.88 4.28 20.14
C LYS A 146 11.36 3.72 18.81
N ILE A 147 10.12 4.05 18.45
CA ILE A 147 9.46 3.55 17.24
C ILE A 147 10.11 4.15 15.99
N VAL A 148 10.42 5.44 16.02
CA VAL A 148 10.86 6.20 14.85
C VAL A 148 12.39 6.29 14.73
N GLN A 149 13.14 6.13 15.83
CA GLN A 149 14.62 6.24 15.84
C GLN A 149 15.35 5.10 15.15
N SER A 150 14.71 3.95 14.93
CA SER A 150 15.33 2.81 14.26
C SER A 150 14.71 2.61 12.88
N ARG A 151 15.53 2.69 11.83
CA ARG A 151 15.12 2.36 10.45
C ARG A 151 14.48 0.97 10.31
N ALA A 152 14.87 0.01 11.15
CA ALA A 152 14.26 -1.32 11.14
C ALA A 152 12.80 -1.27 11.61
N HIS A 153 12.50 -0.52 12.68
CA HIS A 153 11.14 -0.43 13.21
C HIS A 153 10.21 0.33 12.27
N SER A 154 10.65 1.45 11.68
CA SER A 154 9.84 2.18 10.70
C SER A 154 9.58 1.36 9.43
N THR A 155 10.55 0.57 8.97
CA THR A 155 10.37 -0.35 7.83
C THR A 155 9.39 -1.46 8.15
N ILE A 156 9.50 -2.08 9.33
CA ILE A 156 8.56 -3.13 9.79
C ILE A 156 7.15 -2.57 9.87
N ILE A 157 6.97 -1.39 10.45
CA ILE A 157 5.66 -0.73 10.55
C ILE A 157 5.12 -0.41 9.15
N GLY A 158 5.95 0.11 8.25
CA GLY A 158 5.57 0.37 6.86
C GLY A 158 5.08 -0.91 6.16
N VAL A 159 5.88 -1.98 6.17
CA VAL A 159 5.50 -3.27 5.58
C VAL A 159 4.21 -3.81 6.22
N PHE A 160 4.10 -3.75 7.55
CA PHE A 160 2.90 -4.17 8.26
C PHE A 160 1.66 -3.37 7.85
N THR A 161 1.76 -2.03 7.72
CA THR A 161 0.65 -1.20 7.25
C THR A 161 0.27 -1.50 5.80
N ILE A 162 1.23 -1.76 4.92
CA ILE A 162 0.96 -2.16 3.52
C ILE A 162 0.24 -3.50 3.50
N LEU A 163 0.69 -4.49 4.28
CA LEU A 163 0.04 -5.80 4.37
C LEU A 163 -1.39 -5.69 4.89
N LEU A 164 -1.66 -4.83 5.87
CA LEU A 164 -3.02 -4.58 6.36
C LEU A 164 -3.91 -3.98 5.27
N VAL A 165 -3.42 -2.99 4.50
CA VAL A 165 -4.16 -2.41 3.37
C VAL A 165 -4.41 -3.45 2.28
N PHE A 166 -3.43 -4.30 1.99
CA PHE A 166 -3.60 -5.41 1.05
C PHE A 166 -4.66 -6.41 1.52
N VAL A 167 -4.62 -6.85 2.78
CA VAL A 167 -5.64 -7.74 3.35
C VAL A 167 -7.03 -7.10 3.24
N ALA A 168 -7.15 -5.81 3.57
CA ALA A 168 -8.39 -5.07 3.42
C ALA A 168 -8.91 -5.05 1.96
N ALA A 169 -8.03 -5.08 0.96
CA ALA A 169 -8.40 -5.06 -0.45
C ALA A 169 -9.18 -6.30 -0.92
N PHE A 170 -8.98 -7.47 -0.29
CA PHE A 170 -9.63 -8.73 -0.71
C PHE A 170 -10.40 -9.45 0.41
N VAL A 171 -10.34 -9.01 1.67
CA VAL A 171 -11.03 -9.70 2.78
C VAL A 171 -12.54 -9.87 2.55
N ASN A 172 -13.19 -8.92 1.88
CA ASN A 172 -14.61 -9.01 1.48
C ASN A 172 -14.89 -10.15 0.49
N MET A 173 -13.92 -10.57 -0.31
CA MET A 173 -14.07 -11.68 -1.26
C MET A 173 -14.45 -12.99 -0.53
N PHE A 174 -14.03 -13.17 0.72
CA PHE A 174 -14.38 -14.35 1.52
C PHE A 174 -15.83 -14.35 2.02
N ALA A 175 -16.50 -13.20 2.02
CA ALA A 175 -17.91 -13.10 2.38
C ALA A 175 -18.85 -13.42 1.21
N CYS A 176 -18.33 -13.44 -0.03
CA CYS A 176 -19.08 -13.82 -1.22
C CYS A 176 -19.38 -15.32 -1.26
N SER A 177 -20.52 -15.69 -1.86
CA SER A 177 -20.84 -17.10 -2.13
C SER A 177 -19.81 -17.74 -3.06
N ARG A 178 -19.34 -18.95 -2.71
CA ARG A 178 -18.41 -19.75 -3.54
C ARG A 178 -19.10 -20.78 -4.43
N VAL A 179 -20.43 -20.79 -4.44
CA VAL A 179 -21.23 -21.78 -5.19
C VAL A 179 -21.06 -21.51 -6.68
N ALA A 180 -20.65 -22.52 -7.44
CA ALA A 180 -20.58 -22.43 -8.90
C ALA A 180 -21.99 -22.27 -9.48
N LEU A 181 -22.17 -21.24 -10.30
CA LEU A 181 -23.45 -20.92 -10.93
C LEU A 181 -23.94 -22.04 -11.84
N ARG A 182 -23.01 -22.71 -12.54
CA ARG A 182 -23.33 -23.87 -13.39
C ARG A 182 -24.00 -24.99 -12.60
N ASP A 183 -23.47 -25.33 -11.42
CA ASP A 183 -24.02 -26.39 -10.59
C ASP A 183 -25.41 -26.05 -10.07
N CYS A 184 -25.65 -24.78 -9.77
CA CYS A 184 -26.97 -24.35 -9.33
C CYS A 184 -27.98 -24.26 -10.50
N ALA A 185 -27.61 -23.63 -11.61
CA ALA A 185 -28.47 -23.52 -12.79
C ALA A 185 -28.82 -24.90 -13.36
N ALA A 186 -27.89 -25.87 -13.29
CA ALA A 186 -28.12 -27.26 -13.63
C ALA A 186 -29.23 -27.90 -12.79
N ARG A 187 -29.30 -27.59 -11.48
CA ARG A 187 -30.37 -28.08 -10.59
C ARG A 187 -31.72 -27.47 -10.91
N GLU A 188 -31.76 -26.17 -11.22
CA GLU A 188 -33.01 -25.48 -11.57
C GLU A 188 -33.58 -25.94 -12.92
N LEU A 189 -32.72 -26.14 -13.92
CA LEU A 189 -33.10 -26.63 -15.25
C LEU A 189 -33.21 -28.17 -15.32
N ASN A 190 -32.83 -28.87 -14.25
CA ASN A 190 -32.73 -30.34 -14.19
C ASN A 190 -31.88 -30.94 -15.33
N VAL A 191 -30.75 -30.29 -15.65
CA VAL A 191 -29.77 -30.69 -16.68
C VAL A 191 -28.40 -30.92 -16.06
N THR A 192 -27.44 -31.44 -16.83
CA THR A 192 -26.05 -31.58 -16.36
C THR A 192 -25.32 -30.23 -16.35
N PRO A 193 -24.35 -30.01 -15.44
CA PRO A 193 -23.59 -28.75 -15.36
C PRO A 193 -22.84 -28.38 -16.65
N GLU A 194 -22.45 -29.38 -17.43
CA GLU A 194 -21.76 -29.18 -18.71
C GLU A 194 -22.69 -28.69 -19.83
N ALA A 195 -24.00 -28.92 -19.70
CA ALA A 195 -25.01 -28.44 -20.63
C ALA A 195 -25.47 -27.00 -20.33
N VAL A 196 -25.02 -26.41 -19.21
CA VAL A 196 -25.37 -25.03 -18.83
C VAL A 196 -24.48 -24.06 -19.59
N GLY A 197 -24.99 -23.59 -20.72
CA GLY A 197 -24.42 -22.52 -21.52
C GLY A 197 -25.05 -21.14 -21.24
N PRO A 198 -24.57 -20.10 -21.93
CA PRO A 198 -25.07 -18.74 -21.76
C PRO A 198 -26.55 -18.57 -22.15
N CYS A 199 -27.04 -19.32 -23.16
CA CYS A 199 -28.45 -19.28 -23.56
C CYS A 199 -29.40 -19.81 -22.47
N GLN A 200 -28.99 -20.86 -21.75
CA GLN A 200 -29.75 -21.43 -20.62
C GLN A 200 -29.81 -20.45 -19.44
N LEU A 201 -28.72 -19.72 -19.20
CA LEU A 201 -28.68 -18.66 -18.18
C LEU A 201 -29.59 -17.49 -18.55
N ARG A 202 -29.61 -17.10 -19.83
CA ARG A 202 -30.57 -16.10 -20.33
C ARG A 202 -32.02 -16.58 -20.24
N ALA A 203 -32.28 -17.86 -20.48
CA ALA A 203 -33.61 -18.44 -20.32
C ALA A 203 -34.12 -18.42 -18.87
N LEU A 204 -33.21 -18.48 -17.89
CA LEU A 204 -33.49 -18.28 -16.46
C LEU A 204 -33.63 -16.80 -16.05
N ASN A 205 -33.50 -15.85 -17.00
CA ASN A 205 -33.46 -14.41 -16.75
C ASN A 205 -32.39 -13.97 -15.73
N PHE A 206 -31.22 -14.63 -15.70
CA PHE A 206 -30.09 -14.13 -14.92
C PHE A 206 -29.54 -12.86 -15.57
N SER A 207 -29.69 -11.71 -14.89
CA SER A 207 -29.06 -10.44 -15.27
C SER A 207 -28.03 -10.03 -14.21
N LEU A 208 -26.95 -9.36 -14.62
CA LEU A 208 -26.06 -8.67 -13.68
C LEU A 208 -26.90 -7.70 -12.83
N GLY A 209 -26.76 -7.77 -11.50
CA GLY A 209 -27.43 -6.87 -10.57
C GLY A 209 -28.87 -7.24 -10.17
N THR A 210 -29.32 -8.48 -10.40
CA THR A 210 -30.63 -8.94 -9.89
C THR A 210 -30.48 -9.49 -8.46
N PRO A 211 -31.06 -8.87 -7.41
CA PRO A 211 -30.79 -9.22 -6.01
C PRO A 211 -31.34 -10.59 -5.56
N THR A 212 -32.14 -11.26 -6.39
CA THR A 212 -32.93 -12.43 -6.00
C THR A 212 -33.02 -13.43 -7.16
N GLY A 213 -31.90 -14.04 -7.51
CA GLY A 213 -31.89 -15.23 -8.38
C GLY A 213 -32.15 -16.52 -7.57
N PRO A 214 -32.68 -17.59 -8.20
CA PRO A 214 -32.97 -18.87 -7.53
C PRO A 214 -31.72 -19.55 -6.92
N CYS A 215 -30.53 -19.19 -7.42
CA CYS A 215 -29.23 -19.66 -6.93
C CYS A 215 -28.68 -18.89 -5.72
N HIS A 216 -29.46 -17.97 -5.17
CA HIS A 216 -29.06 -17.05 -4.11
C HIS A 216 -29.69 -17.45 -2.78
N ARG A 217 -29.33 -18.62 -2.23
CA ARG A 217 -30.05 -19.14 -1.06
C ARG A 217 -29.46 -18.78 0.31
N ASP A 218 -28.17 -18.41 0.46
CA ASP A 218 -27.61 -18.13 1.81
C ASP A 218 -26.32 -17.26 1.86
N GLY A 219 -25.87 -16.60 0.77
CA GLY A 219 -24.60 -15.83 0.80
C GLY A 219 -24.64 -14.58 -0.07
N LEU A 220 -23.96 -13.50 0.34
CA LEU A 220 -23.95 -12.20 -0.36
C LEU A 220 -23.52 -12.34 -1.83
N ALA A 221 -24.27 -11.72 -2.75
CA ALA A 221 -23.97 -11.69 -4.17
C ALA A 221 -22.96 -10.57 -4.39
N CYS A 222 -21.83 -10.93 -4.99
CA CYS A 222 -20.78 -10.00 -5.35
C CYS A 222 -20.90 -9.78 -6.86
N ASP A 223 -21.78 -8.85 -7.25
CA ASP A 223 -22.20 -8.63 -8.63
C ASP A 223 -21.05 -8.17 -9.56
N PHE A 224 -19.96 -7.68 -8.97
CA PHE A 224 -18.82 -7.12 -9.71
C PHE A 224 -17.48 -7.46 -9.02
N PRO A 225 -16.91 -8.65 -9.26
CA PRO A 225 -15.62 -9.02 -8.69
C PRO A 225 -14.43 -8.22 -9.25
N GLU A 226 -14.60 -7.51 -10.37
CA GLU A 226 -13.58 -6.63 -10.98
C GLU A 226 -13.07 -5.55 -10.02
N TYR A 227 -13.90 -5.07 -9.09
CA TYR A 227 -13.50 -4.07 -8.11
C TYR A 227 -12.44 -4.57 -7.12
N PHE A 228 -12.32 -5.90 -6.94
CA PHE A 228 -11.22 -6.49 -6.16
C PHE A 228 -9.88 -6.27 -6.85
N ASN A 229 -9.81 -6.42 -8.18
CA ASN A 229 -8.60 -6.14 -8.95
C ASN A 229 -8.17 -4.67 -8.78
N TYR A 230 -9.11 -3.73 -8.88
CA TYR A 230 -8.81 -2.30 -8.65
C TYR A 230 -8.32 -2.02 -7.23
N SER A 231 -8.94 -2.65 -6.23
CA SER A 231 -8.53 -2.51 -4.82
C SER A 231 -7.10 -3.02 -4.59
N VAL A 232 -6.71 -4.13 -5.23
CA VAL A 232 -5.35 -4.67 -5.16
C VAL A 232 -4.36 -3.75 -5.88
N VAL A 233 -4.70 -3.23 -7.07
CA VAL A 233 -3.86 -2.24 -7.77
C VAL A 233 -3.62 -0.99 -6.93
N LEU A 234 -4.64 -0.48 -6.23
CA LEU A 234 -4.48 0.63 -5.28
C LEU A 234 -3.51 0.29 -4.14
N SER A 235 -3.53 -0.95 -3.63
CA SER A 235 -2.58 -1.41 -2.61
C SER A 235 -1.13 -1.51 -3.14
N LEU A 236 -0.94 -1.93 -4.39
CA LEU A 236 0.37 -1.94 -5.06
C LEU A 236 0.88 -0.50 -5.27
N LEU A 237 0.00 0.43 -5.62
CA LEU A 237 0.33 1.85 -5.73
C LEU A 237 0.80 2.40 -4.38
N ALA A 238 0.11 2.11 -3.27
CA ALA A 238 0.55 2.50 -1.93
C ALA A 238 1.95 1.93 -1.59
N CYS A 239 2.22 0.68 -1.97
CA CYS A 239 3.54 0.06 -1.82
C CYS A 239 4.63 0.78 -2.64
N SER A 240 4.30 1.28 -3.84
CA SER A 240 5.25 1.98 -4.71
C SER A 240 5.74 3.31 -4.11
N VAL A 241 4.81 4.05 -3.47
CA VAL A 241 5.04 5.37 -2.89
C VAL A 241 5.90 5.31 -1.61
N PHE A 242 5.98 4.16 -0.96
CA PHE A 242 6.86 3.96 0.20
C PHE A 242 8.35 4.01 -0.22
N LEU A 243 8.94 5.20 -0.26
CA LEU A 243 10.33 5.47 -0.66
C LEU A 243 11.40 4.90 0.29
N HIS A 244 11.02 4.46 1.49
CA HIS A 244 11.95 4.03 2.54
C HIS A 244 12.49 2.59 2.36
N ILE A 245 11.78 1.74 1.61
CA ILE A 245 12.20 0.36 1.35
C ILE A 245 13.16 0.35 0.14
N SER A 246 14.24 -0.42 0.22
CA SER A 246 15.11 -0.71 -0.94
C SER A 246 14.26 -1.07 -2.15
N SER A 247 14.59 -0.55 -3.34
CA SER A 247 13.83 -0.83 -4.57
C SER A 247 13.57 -2.33 -4.78
N ILE A 248 14.51 -3.17 -4.34
CA ILE A 248 14.41 -4.63 -4.41
C ILE A 248 13.40 -5.17 -3.39
N GLY A 249 13.35 -4.63 -2.18
CA GLY A 249 12.33 -4.98 -1.19
C GLY A 249 10.93 -4.60 -1.63
N LYS A 250 10.75 -3.46 -2.31
CA LYS A 250 9.44 -3.08 -2.88
C LYS A 250 9.02 -4.04 -3.98
N LEU A 251 9.94 -4.37 -4.89
CA LEU A 251 9.67 -5.30 -5.98
C LEU A 251 9.28 -6.67 -5.43
N LEU A 252 10.03 -7.20 -4.46
CA LEU A 252 9.71 -8.47 -3.82
C LEU A 252 8.36 -8.42 -3.10
N LEU A 253 8.05 -7.32 -2.40
CA LEU A 253 6.77 -7.15 -1.70
C LEU A 253 5.60 -7.07 -2.70
N MET A 254 5.73 -6.31 -3.79
CA MET A 254 4.74 -6.22 -4.86
C MET A 254 4.49 -7.58 -5.50
N VAL A 255 5.56 -8.30 -5.89
CA VAL A 255 5.45 -9.64 -6.48
C VAL A 255 4.82 -10.62 -5.51
N ALA A 256 5.17 -10.56 -4.22
CA ALA A 256 4.57 -11.43 -3.21
C ALA A 256 3.07 -11.13 -3.01
N ILE A 257 2.69 -9.86 -2.98
CA ILE A 257 1.30 -9.40 -2.88
C ILE A 257 0.49 -9.91 -4.09
N GLU A 258 1.01 -9.70 -5.30
CA GLU A 258 0.36 -10.09 -6.55
C GLU A 258 0.27 -11.61 -6.68
N ALA A 259 1.34 -12.35 -6.41
CA ALA A 259 1.33 -13.81 -6.41
C ALA A 259 0.33 -14.38 -5.39
N THR A 260 0.26 -13.79 -4.19
CA THR A 260 -0.73 -14.19 -3.17
C THR A 260 -2.15 -13.95 -3.67
N TYR A 261 -2.40 -12.81 -4.32
CA TYR A 261 -3.70 -12.50 -4.91
C TYR A 261 -4.07 -13.49 -6.02
N LEU A 262 -3.16 -13.79 -6.94
CA LEU A 262 -3.39 -14.77 -8.01
C LEU A 262 -3.72 -16.15 -7.45
N VAL A 263 -2.97 -16.64 -6.46
CA VAL A 263 -3.26 -17.94 -5.82
C VAL A 263 -4.65 -17.95 -5.16
N LEU A 264 -5.08 -16.83 -4.57
CA LEU A 264 -6.40 -16.71 -3.97
C LEU A 264 -7.53 -16.69 -5.02
N VAL A 265 -7.31 -16.00 -6.14
CA VAL A 265 -8.27 -15.88 -7.24
C VAL A 265 -8.39 -17.20 -8.00
N GLU A 266 -7.28 -17.86 -8.34
CA GLU A 266 -7.26 -19.12 -9.10
C GLU A 266 -7.64 -20.34 -8.25
N GLY A 267 -7.46 -20.27 -6.93
CA GLY A 267 -7.75 -21.37 -6.02
C GLY A 267 -9.17 -21.27 -5.42
N PRO A 268 -9.28 -20.78 -4.17
CA PRO A 268 -10.52 -20.83 -3.41
C PRO A 268 -11.66 -19.97 -3.96
N GLN A 269 -11.38 -19.04 -4.86
CA GLN A 269 -12.33 -18.04 -5.36
C GLN A 269 -12.48 -18.07 -6.89
N ALA A 270 -11.93 -19.08 -7.57
CA ALA A 270 -12.04 -19.21 -9.02
C ALA A 270 -13.50 -19.26 -9.47
N THR A 271 -14.34 -19.96 -8.70
CA THR A 271 -15.77 -20.06 -8.97
C THR A 271 -16.47 -18.71 -8.99
N LEU A 272 -16.00 -17.71 -8.23
CA LEU A 272 -16.59 -16.37 -8.23
C LEU A 272 -16.31 -15.63 -9.55
N PHE A 273 -15.08 -15.74 -10.07
CA PHE A 273 -14.69 -15.11 -11.33
C PHE A 273 -15.26 -15.86 -12.54
N ASP A 274 -15.28 -17.19 -12.52
CA ASP A 274 -15.92 -18.01 -13.57
C ASP A 274 -17.42 -17.73 -13.70
N ASN A 275 -18.10 -17.52 -12.56
CA ASN A 275 -19.51 -17.13 -12.55
C ASN A 275 -19.72 -15.78 -13.23
N ALA A 276 -18.86 -14.79 -12.92
CA ALA A 276 -18.96 -13.46 -13.50
C ALA A 276 -18.70 -13.48 -15.02
N ASP A 277 -17.67 -14.19 -15.47
CA ASP A 277 -17.35 -14.33 -16.90
C ASP A 277 -18.53 -14.96 -17.67
N LEU A 278 -19.13 -16.02 -17.10
CA LEU A 278 -20.29 -16.67 -17.68
C LEU A 278 -21.52 -15.75 -17.74
N LEU A 279 -21.76 -14.91 -16.74
CA LEU A 279 -22.83 -13.89 -16.76
C LEU A 279 -22.57 -12.81 -17.82
N VAL A 280 -21.34 -12.32 -17.94
CA VAL A 280 -20.97 -11.29 -18.93
C VAL A 280 -21.22 -11.82 -20.34
N VAL A 281 -20.81 -13.05 -20.63
CA VAL A 281 -21.07 -13.71 -21.92
C VAL A 281 -22.57 -13.93 -22.15
N ALA A 282 -23.32 -14.36 -21.13
CA ALA A 282 -24.77 -14.56 -21.24
C ALA A 282 -25.56 -13.26 -21.50
N ASN A 283 -25.09 -12.12 -20.97
CA ASN A 283 -25.70 -10.81 -21.19
C ASN A 283 -25.33 -10.18 -22.54
N ALA A 284 -24.20 -10.58 -23.13
CA ALA A 284 -23.75 -10.11 -24.44
C ALA A 284 -24.48 -10.79 -25.63
N LEU A 285 -25.10 -11.95 -25.39
CA LEU A 285 -25.95 -12.68 -26.33
C LEU A 285 -27.38 -12.19 -26.22
#